data_AF-A0A929UPG3-F1
#
_entry.id   AF-A0A929UPG3-F1
#
_cell.length_a   1.000
_cell.length_b   1.000
_cell.length_c   1.000
_cell.angle_alpha   90.00
_cell.angle_beta   90.00
_cell.angle_gamma   90.00
#
_symmetry.space_group_name_H-M   'P 1'
#
loop_
_entity.id
_entity.type
_entity.pdbx_description
1 polymer ?
#
loop_
_entity_poly.entity_id
_entity_poly.type
_entity_poly.pdbx_seq_one_letter_code
_entity_poly.pdbx_strand_id
1 'polypeptide(L)'
;MIRTATQLKAKVRNLSGGDSKKAQTLIRNFIMERFLERIVLSQYRNNFILKGGMLVAAVVGLDTRATMDIDTTVKSLNFTKDNAVKIVEEIIAVNLDDGVQFQITKVTDIMEEHDYPGIRFMLEATLDKIRQAVKIDIFTGDVITPRAVEYSYHLMFEDRVISLWTYNLETLLVEKLETIMARGTANTRMRDFYDIHVISHQEAFDREILKKAFLATSAKRNTTDQIPDFRDILSTVEADASMKKQWDSFREDSFFVGELSWNEVMASVKVLAEVVL
;
A
#
# COMPACT_ATOMS: atom_id res chain seq x y z
N MET A 1 -6.23 -22.51 -9.13
CA MET A 1 -6.50 -21.35 -10.02
C MET A 1 -7.99 -21.17 -10.24
N ILE A 2 -8.52 -20.01 -9.83
CA ILE A 2 -9.90 -19.59 -10.07
C ILE A 2 -9.99 -19.07 -11.50
N ARG A 3 -10.98 -19.54 -12.28
CA ARG A 3 -11.12 -19.18 -13.71
C ARG A 3 -12.48 -18.57 -14.08
N THR A 4 -13.44 -18.62 -13.15
CA THR A 4 -14.82 -18.21 -13.40
C THR A 4 -15.37 -17.39 -12.25
N ALA A 5 -16.35 -16.53 -12.54
CA ALA A 5 -17.06 -15.76 -11.54
C ALA A 5 -17.78 -16.64 -10.52
N THR A 6 -18.27 -17.81 -10.92
CA THR A 6 -18.96 -18.76 -10.03
C THR A 6 -18.00 -19.31 -8.96
N GLN A 7 -16.79 -19.72 -9.37
CA GLN A 7 -15.76 -20.19 -8.42
C GLN A 7 -15.34 -19.08 -7.46
N LEU A 8 -15.09 -17.87 -7.98
CA LEU A 8 -14.74 -16.71 -7.16
C LEU A 8 -15.85 -16.39 -6.14
N LYS A 9 -17.11 -16.28 -6.59
CA LYS A 9 -18.25 -15.99 -5.71
C LYS A 9 -18.44 -17.04 -4.62
N ALA A 10 -18.23 -18.32 -4.94
CA ALA A 10 -18.31 -19.39 -3.93
C ALA A 10 -17.26 -19.21 -2.83
N LYS A 11 -16.00 -18.93 -3.19
CA LYS A 11 -14.90 -18.67 -2.24
C LYS A 11 -15.15 -17.40 -1.43
N VAL A 12 -15.55 -16.30 -2.10
CA VAL A 12 -15.86 -15.02 -1.47
C VAL A 12 -17.01 -15.17 -0.46
N ARG A 13 -18.10 -15.87 -0.82
CA ARG A 13 -19.23 -16.09 0.10
C ARG A 13 -18.82 -16.82 1.38
N ASN A 14 -17.92 -17.80 1.26
CA ASN A 14 -17.45 -18.57 2.41
C ASN A 14 -16.62 -17.69 3.37
N LEU A 15 -15.76 -16.80 2.85
CA LEU A 15 -14.95 -15.89 3.69
C LEU A 15 -15.72 -14.65 4.16
N SER A 16 -16.69 -14.16 3.39
CA SER A 16 -17.42 -12.94 3.70
C SER A 16 -18.50 -13.15 4.77
N GLY A 17 -18.96 -14.38 4.99
CA GLY A 17 -20.02 -14.69 5.96
C GLY A 17 -21.36 -14.01 5.64
N GLY A 18 -21.57 -13.60 4.40
CA GLY A 18 -22.76 -12.85 3.97
C GLY A 18 -22.63 -11.32 4.01
N ASP A 19 -21.52 -10.78 4.56
CA ASP A 19 -21.26 -9.34 4.51
C ASP A 19 -20.91 -8.88 3.08
N SER A 20 -21.67 -7.92 2.57
CA SER A 20 -21.54 -7.40 1.21
C SER A 20 -20.30 -6.51 1.02
N LYS A 21 -19.94 -5.69 2.00
CA LYS A 21 -18.73 -4.83 1.96
C LYS A 21 -17.47 -5.69 2.00
N LYS A 22 -17.47 -6.72 2.83
CA LYS A 22 -16.39 -7.71 2.91
C LYS A 22 -16.28 -8.48 1.60
N ALA A 23 -17.40 -8.93 1.02
CA ALA A 23 -17.41 -9.62 -0.27
C ALA A 23 -16.81 -8.77 -1.40
N GLN A 24 -17.18 -7.49 -1.49
CA GLN A 24 -16.61 -6.56 -2.47
C GLN A 24 -15.10 -6.37 -2.29
N THR A 25 -14.64 -6.27 -1.04
CA THR A 25 -13.20 -6.15 -0.74
C THR A 25 -12.43 -7.39 -1.17
N LEU A 26 -12.94 -8.59 -0.88
CA LEU A 26 -12.30 -9.85 -1.29
C LEU A 26 -12.25 -10.00 -2.82
N ILE A 27 -13.31 -9.62 -3.54
CA ILE A 27 -13.31 -9.61 -5.02
C ILE A 27 -12.26 -8.65 -5.56
N ARG A 28 -12.19 -7.44 -5.00
CA ARG A 28 -11.20 -6.43 -5.41
C ARG A 28 -9.77 -6.93 -5.15
N ASN A 29 -9.50 -7.49 -3.98
CA ASN A 29 -8.18 -8.02 -3.62
C ASN A 29 -7.76 -9.15 -4.59
N PHE A 30 -8.65 -10.09 -4.90
CA PHE A 30 -8.39 -11.13 -5.91
C PHE A 30 -8.03 -10.53 -7.28
N ILE A 31 -8.77 -9.53 -7.75
CA ILE A 31 -8.48 -8.87 -9.03
C ILE A 31 -7.12 -8.14 -8.98
N MET A 32 -6.79 -7.49 -7.88
CA MET A 32 -5.49 -6.85 -7.70
C MET A 32 -4.34 -7.86 -7.72
N GLU A 33 -4.51 -9.02 -7.08
CA GLU A 33 -3.56 -10.14 -7.14
C GLU A 33 -3.34 -10.63 -8.57
N ARG A 34 -4.39 -10.68 -9.40
CA ARG A 34 -4.27 -11.04 -10.83
C ARG A 34 -3.47 -10.04 -11.64
N PHE A 35 -3.52 -8.77 -11.27
CA PHE A 35 -2.66 -7.76 -11.87
C PHE A 35 -1.21 -7.91 -11.40
N LEU A 36 -0.98 -8.11 -10.10
CA LEU A 36 0.37 -8.35 -9.55
C LEU A 36 1.04 -9.58 -10.18
N GLU A 37 0.31 -10.68 -10.35
CA GLU A 37 0.85 -11.88 -10.98
C GLU A 37 1.25 -11.63 -12.44
N ARG A 38 0.49 -10.82 -13.18
CA ARG A 38 0.86 -10.39 -14.52
C ARG A 38 2.13 -9.53 -14.52
N ILE A 39 2.35 -8.67 -13.52
CA ILE A 39 3.64 -7.97 -13.35
C ILE A 39 4.78 -9.00 -13.20
N VAL A 40 4.62 -9.98 -12.31
CA VAL A 40 5.65 -11.01 -12.03
C VAL A 40 6.02 -11.81 -13.27
N LEU A 41 5.05 -12.10 -14.13
CA LEU A 41 5.26 -12.87 -15.35
C LEU A 41 5.60 -12.02 -16.59
N SER A 42 5.57 -10.69 -16.45
CA SER A 42 5.97 -9.77 -17.51
C SER A 42 7.49 -9.53 -17.52
N GLN A 43 7.97 -8.94 -18.62
CA GLN A 43 9.34 -8.44 -18.71
C GLN A 43 9.68 -7.33 -17.69
N TYR A 44 8.67 -6.73 -17.07
CA TYR A 44 8.82 -5.62 -16.14
C TYR A 44 8.92 -6.03 -14.66
N ARG A 45 8.94 -7.34 -14.37
CA ARG A 45 9.03 -7.87 -12.99
C ARG A 45 10.08 -7.14 -12.15
N ASN A 46 11.27 -6.91 -12.71
CA ASN A 46 12.40 -6.31 -12.00
C ASN A 46 12.37 -4.77 -11.96
N ASN A 47 11.39 -4.15 -12.61
CA ASN A 47 11.23 -2.70 -12.63
C ASN A 47 10.22 -2.22 -11.60
N PHE A 48 9.13 -2.98 -11.39
CA PHE A 48 8.05 -2.63 -10.48
C PHE A 48 8.37 -3.04 -9.05
N ILE A 49 8.16 -2.11 -8.12
CA ILE A 49 8.34 -2.32 -6.69
C ILE A 49 7.04 -1.95 -5.99
N LEU A 50 6.39 -2.93 -5.36
CA LEU A 50 5.15 -2.73 -4.62
C LEU A 50 5.40 -1.96 -3.31
N LYS A 51 4.52 -1.01 -3.02
CA LYS A 51 4.50 -0.24 -1.76
C LYS A 51 3.07 -0.09 -1.23
N GLY A 52 2.91 0.72 -0.19
CA GLY A 52 1.59 1.15 0.28
C GLY A 52 0.74 0.05 0.92
N GLY A 53 -0.59 0.23 0.88
CA GLY A 53 -1.54 -0.55 1.66
C GLY A 53 -1.58 -2.04 1.33
N MET A 54 -1.39 -2.39 0.06
CA MET A 54 -1.30 -3.79 -0.39
C MET A 54 -0.16 -4.55 0.28
N LEU A 55 1.03 -3.95 0.31
CA LEU A 55 2.22 -4.56 0.93
C LEU A 55 2.02 -4.71 2.44
N VAL A 56 1.56 -3.66 3.11
CA VAL A 56 1.26 -3.72 4.54
C VAL A 56 0.27 -4.84 4.83
N ALA A 57 -0.82 -4.96 4.06
CA ALA A 57 -1.84 -6.00 4.26
C ALA A 57 -1.24 -7.42 4.16
N ALA A 58 -0.36 -7.63 3.19
CA ALA A 58 0.29 -8.91 2.98
C ALA A 58 1.27 -9.25 4.09
N VAL A 59 2.04 -8.26 4.58
CA VAL A 59 3.00 -8.43 5.68
C VAL A 59 2.29 -8.81 6.98
N VAL A 60 1.20 -8.13 7.29
CA VAL A 60 0.47 -8.32 8.57
C VAL A 60 -0.61 -9.42 8.51
N GLY A 61 -0.71 -10.14 7.38
CA GLY A 61 -1.70 -11.21 7.18
C GLY A 61 -3.17 -10.77 7.26
N LEU A 62 -3.47 -9.49 6.97
CA LEU A 62 -4.83 -8.95 7.01
C LEU A 62 -5.47 -9.02 5.62
N ASP A 63 -5.76 -10.23 5.14
CA ASP A 63 -6.35 -10.51 3.82
C ASP A 63 -7.71 -9.82 3.59
N THR A 64 -8.40 -9.46 4.67
CA THR A 64 -9.68 -8.74 4.62
C THR A 64 -9.52 -7.23 4.50
N ARG A 65 -8.30 -6.69 4.51
CA ARG A 65 -8.08 -5.24 4.50
C ARG A 65 -8.58 -4.60 3.21
N ALA A 66 -9.28 -3.47 3.37
CA ALA A 66 -9.78 -2.66 2.26
C ALA A 66 -8.67 -1.72 1.74
N THR A 67 -7.77 -2.25 0.90
CA THR A 67 -6.98 -1.39 0.01
C THR A 67 -7.76 -1.15 -1.28
N MET A 68 -7.71 0.08 -1.81
CA MET A 68 -8.45 0.48 -3.02
C MET A 68 -7.54 0.55 -4.25
N ASP A 69 -6.25 0.55 -4.00
CA ASP A 69 -5.15 0.86 -4.89
C ASP A 69 -4.06 -0.20 -4.84
N ILE A 70 -3.39 -0.31 -5.98
CA ILE A 70 -2.04 -0.87 -6.10
C ILE A 70 -1.09 0.32 -6.22
N ASP A 71 -0.28 0.55 -5.19
CA ASP A 71 0.77 1.59 -5.22
C ASP A 71 2.10 0.94 -5.57
N THR A 72 2.75 1.45 -6.61
CA THR A 72 4.06 0.97 -7.04
C THR A 72 5.00 2.12 -7.31
N THR A 73 6.29 1.85 -7.15
CA THR A 73 7.35 2.69 -7.70
C THR A 73 8.10 1.91 -8.76
N VAL A 74 8.57 2.58 -9.80
CA VAL A 74 9.36 1.93 -10.86
C VAL A 74 10.80 2.40 -10.86
N LYS A 75 11.71 1.46 -11.12
CA LYS A 75 13.14 1.75 -11.32
C LYS A 75 13.59 1.40 -12.73
N SER A 76 14.58 2.15 -13.21
CA SER A 76 15.29 1.86 -14.46
C SER A 76 14.37 1.79 -15.69
N LEU A 77 13.30 2.59 -15.72
CA LEU A 77 12.40 2.76 -16.86
C LEU A 77 12.35 4.23 -17.28
N ASN A 78 12.27 4.47 -18.60
CA ASN A 78 11.93 5.79 -19.11
C ASN A 78 10.42 6.02 -18.91
N PHE A 79 10.07 6.61 -17.78
CA PHE A 79 8.70 6.70 -17.29
C PHE A 79 7.97 7.95 -17.78
N THR A 80 7.73 8.01 -19.09
CA THR A 80 6.79 8.96 -19.68
C THR A 80 5.37 8.38 -19.68
N LYS A 81 4.36 9.24 -19.81
CA LYS A 81 2.95 8.81 -19.90
C LYS A 81 2.71 7.77 -20.99
N ASP A 82 3.20 8.03 -22.19
CA ASP A 82 3.02 7.13 -23.34
C ASP A 82 3.73 5.79 -23.13
N ASN A 83 4.92 5.79 -22.53
CA ASN A 83 5.63 4.55 -22.20
C ASN A 83 4.92 3.79 -21.09
N ALA A 84 4.44 4.48 -20.05
CA ALA A 84 3.70 3.86 -18.96
C ALA A 84 2.41 3.17 -19.45
N VAL A 85 1.69 3.79 -20.40
CA VAL A 85 0.52 3.17 -21.04
C VAL A 85 0.92 1.86 -21.73
N LYS A 86 1.96 1.88 -22.58
CA LYS A 86 2.44 0.67 -23.27
C LYS A 86 2.85 -0.43 -22.27
N ILE A 87 3.58 -0.06 -21.23
CA ILE A 87 4.00 -0.98 -20.17
C ILE A 87 2.78 -1.65 -19.52
N VAL A 88 1.78 -0.86 -19.14
CA VAL A 88 0.55 -1.39 -18.51
C VAL A 88 -0.24 -2.25 -19.50
N GLU A 89 -0.35 -1.86 -20.78
CA GLU A 89 -0.98 -2.66 -21.85
C GLU A 89 -0.30 -4.03 -22.02
N GLU A 90 1.03 -4.06 -22.04
CA GLU A 90 1.81 -5.29 -22.13
C GLU A 90 1.65 -6.17 -20.89
N ILE A 91 1.62 -5.58 -19.69
CA ILE A 91 1.37 -6.31 -18.44
C ILE A 91 -0.02 -6.93 -18.47
N ILE A 92 -1.07 -6.17 -18.78
CA ILE A 92 -2.44 -6.71 -18.76
C ILE A 92 -2.69 -7.76 -19.84
N ALA A 93 -1.91 -7.73 -20.93
CA ALA A 93 -1.95 -8.71 -22.01
C ALA A 93 -1.28 -10.06 -21.64
N VAL A 94 -0.52 -10.14 -20.55
CA VAL A 94 0.04 -11.40 -20.07
C VAL A 94 -1.09 -12.40 -19.79
N ASN A 95 -1.08 -13.51 -20.52
CA ASN A 95 -2.11 -14.53 -20.40
C ASN A 95 -1.81 -15.48 -19.23
N LEU A 96 -2.66 -15.46 -18.20
CA LEU A 96 -2.58 -16.36 -17.06
C LEU A 96 -3.50 -17.58 -17.16
N ASP A 97 -4.34 -17.69 -18.20
CA ASP A 97 -5.42 -18.68 -18.28
C ASP A 97 -6.35 -18.65 -17.04
N ASP A 98 -6.59 -17.45 -16.51
CA ASP A 98 -7.38 -17.17 -15.30
C ASP A 98 -8.78 -16.58 -15.60
N GLY A 99 -9.11 -16.36 -16.87
CA GLY A 99 -10.37 -15.78 -17.31
C GLY A 99 -10.54 -14.28 -17.03
N VAL A 100 -9.54 -13.63 -16.42
CA VAL A 100 -9.57 -12.19 -16.12
C VAL A 100 -9.04 -11.39 -17.31
N GLN A 101 -9.81 -10.41 -17.75
CA GLN A 101 -9.39 -9.45 -18.77
C GLN A 101 -9.38 -8.05 -18.16
N PHE A 102 -8.33 -7.29 -18.41
CA PHE A 102 -8.25 -5.89 -17.99
C PHE A 102 -8.31 -4.97 -19.20
N GLN A 103 -8.84 -3.77 -18.98
CA GLN A 103 -8.80 -2.68 -19.93
C GLN A 103 -8.47 -1.37 -19.22
N ILE A 104 -7.58 -0.56 -19.81
CA ILE A 104 -7.34 0.80 -19.33
C ILE A 104 -8.56 1.66 -19.68
N THR A 105 -9.18 2.28 -18.67
CA THR A 105 -10.34 3.16 -18.84
C THR A 105 -10.01 4.63 -18.68
N LYS A 106 -8.98 4.96 -17.88
CA LYS A 106 -8.51 6.32 -17.68
C LYS A 106 -7.05 6.33 -17.28
N VAL A 107 -6.32 7.34 -17.75
CA VAL A 107 -4.93 7.63 -17.39
C VAL A 107 -4.85 9.08 -16.95
N THR A 108 -4.25 9.36 -15.80
CA THR A 108 -4.18 10.72 -15.24
C THR A 108 -2.82 10.94 -14.61
N ASP A 109 -2.22 12.10 -14.90
CA ASP A 109 -1.00 12.52 -14.24
C ASP A 109 -1.33 12.89 -12.79
N ILE A 110 -0.55 12.38 -11.86
CA ILE A 110 -0.69 12.64 -10.44
C ILE A 110 0.65 13.10 -9.88
N MET A 111 0.59 13.80 -8.77
CA MET A 111 1.77 14.21 -8.02
C MET A 111 1.65 13.62 -6.62
N GLU A 112 2.70 12.99 -6.11
CA GLU A 112 2.78 12.75 -4.67
C GLU A 112 2.94 14.07 -3.92
N GLU A 113 2.82 14.03 -2.61
CA GLU A 113 2.88 15.23 -1.76
C GLU A 113 4.22 15.96 -1.80
N HIS A 114 5.26 15.29 -2.30
CA HIS A 114 6.64 15.77 -2.36
C HIS A 114 7.10 16.01 -3.80
N ASP A 115 6.17 16.40 -4.68
CA ASP A 115 6.41 16.74 -6.08
C ASP A 115 7.01 15.62 -6.94
N TYR A 116 6.76 14.36 -6.56
CA TYR A 116 7.12 13.21 -7.39
C TYR A 116 6.04 12.94 -8.44
N PRO A 117 6.38 13.03 -9.74
CA PRO A 117 5.43 12.74 -10.79
C PRO A 117 5.11 11.24 -10.78
N GLY A 118 3.82 10.97 -10.85
CA GLY A 118 3.28 9.63 -11.01
C GLY A 118 2.18 9.61 -12.05
N ILE A 119 1.76 8.40 -12.40
CA ILE A 119 0.67 8.18 -13.33
C ILE A 119 -0.32 7.24 -12.67
N ARG A 120 -1.57 7.70 -12.60
CA ARG A 120 -2.72 6.93 -12.15
C ARG A 120 -3.39 6.26 -13.34
N PHE A 121 -3.53 4.96 -13.25
CA PHE A 121 -4.32 4.14 -14.15
C PHE A 121 -5.60 3.71 -13.46
N MET A 122 -6.74 3.94 -14.12
CA MET A 122 -7.99 3.27 -13.79
C MET A 122 -8.18 2.13 -14.78
N LEU A 123 -8.19 0.91 -14.29
CA LEU A 123 -8.50 -0.28 -15.07
C LEU A 123 -9.92 -0.77 -14.76
N GLU A 124 -10.58 -1.34 -15.76
CA GLU A 124 -11.72 -2.23 -15.55
C GLU A 124 -11.25 -3.66 -15.76
N ALA A 125 -11.42 -4.50 -14.74
CA ALA A 125 -11.23 -5.94 -14.83
C ALA A 125 -12.57 -6.63 -15.02
N THR A 126 -12.61 -7.62 -15.89
CA THR A 126 -13.79 -8.44 -16.15
C THR A 126 -13.49 -9.92 -15.92
N LEU A 127 -14.44 -10.62 -15.27
CA LEU A 127 -14.44 -12.07 -15.09
C LEU A 127 -15.88 -12.55 -15.24
N ASP A 128 -16.20 -13.17 -16.37
CA ASP A 128 -17.58 -13.42 -16.81
C ASP A 128 -18.46 -12.15 -16.73
N LYS A 129 -19.39 -12.12 -15.76
CA LYS A 129 -20.31 -10.98 -15.50
C LYS A 129 -19.81 -10.04 -14.41
N ILE A 130 -18.72 -10.37 -13.72
CA ILE A 130 -18.12 -9.49 -12.71
C ILE A 130 -17.36 -8.39 -13.45
N ARG A 131 -17.61 -7.13 -13.06
CA ARG A 131 -16.82 -5.97 -13.45
C ARG A 131 -16.27 -5.33 -12.19
N GLN A 132 -14.97 -5.08 -12.15
CA GLN A 132 -14.29 -4.50 -11.00
C GLN A 132 -13.34 -3.41 -11.46
N ALA A 133 -13.56 -2.19 -10.99
CA ALA A 133 -12.60 -1.12 -11.18
C ALA A 133 -11.37 -1.33 -10.28
N VAL A 134 -10.18 -1.09 -10.83
CA VAL A 134 -8.89 -1.17 -10.14
C VAL A 134 -8.15 0.13 -10.35
N LYS A 135 -7.62 0.70 -9.27
CA LYS A 135 -6.76 1.88 -9.33
C LYS A 135 -5.31 1.43 -9.16
N ILE A 136 -4.43 1.88 -10.05
CA ILE A 136 -3.00 1.62 -9.96
C ILE A 136 -2.30 2.95 -10.04
N ASP A 137 -1.51 3.25 -9.02
CA ASP A 137 -0.68 4.44 -8.94
C ASP A 137 0.77 4.01 -9.11
N ILE A 138 1.43 4.57 -10.12
CA ILE A 138 2.82 4.25 -10.45
C ILE A 138 3.64 5.53 -10.33
N PHE A 139 4.62 5.50 -9.44
CA PHE A 139 5.50 6.62 -9.12
C PHE A 139 6.94 6.36 -9.51
N THR A 140 7.76 7.40 -9.44
CA THR A 140 9.21 7.32 -9.67
C THR A 140 9.97 8.15 -8.64
N GLY A 141 11.24 7.80 -8.44
CA GLY A 141 12.16 8.62 -7.65
C GLY A 141 12.18 8.32 -6.16
N ASP A 142 11.49 7.28 -5.70
CA ASP A 142 11.51 6.87 -4.30
C ASP A 142 12.89 6.37 -3.85
N VAL A 143 13.25 6.74 -2.61
CA VAL A 143 14.47 6.29 -1.96
C VAL A 143 14.12 5.10 -1.07
N ILE A 144 14.68 3.93 -1.38
CA ILE A 144 14.47 2.70 -0.63
C ILE A 144 15.77 2.30 0.03
N THR A 145 15.80 2.27 1.36
CA THR A 145 17.03 2.09 2.14
C THR A 145 16.96 0.79 2.94
N PRO A 146 17.90 -0.16 2.77
CA PRO A 146 19.08 -0.07 1.90
C PRO A 146 18.75 -0.36 0.42
N ARG A 147 17.68 -1.10 0.16
CA ARG A 147 17.21 -1.50 -1.18
C ARG A 147 15.84 -2.15 -1.10
N ALA A 148 15.22 -2.32 -2.27
CA ALA A 148 14.06 -3.20 -2.40
C ALA A 148 14.43 -4.65 -2.08
N VAL A 149 13.43 -5.41 -1.63
CA VAL A 149 13.57 -6.82 -1.27
C VAL A 149 12.55 -7.64 -2.05
N GLU A 150 12.85 -8.91 -2.31
CA GLU A 150 11.84 -9.84 -2.82
C GLU A 150 10.93 -10.27 -1.67
N TYR A 151 9.63 -10.15 -1.87
CA TYR A 151 8.59 -10.58 -0.96
C TYR A 151 7.81 -11.75 -1.56
N SER A 152 7.63 -12.81 -0.78
CA SER A 152 6.80 -13.95 -1.15
C SER A 152 5.34 -13.66 -0.80
N TYR A 153 4.59 -13.12 -1.77
CA TYR A 153 3.19 -12.75 -1.59
C TYR A 153 2.29 -13.99 -1.72
N HIS A 154 1.60 -14.36 -0.64
CA HIS A 154 0.63 -15.46 -0.65
C HIS A 154 -0.70 -14.99 -1.24
N LEU A 155 -1.26 -15.75 -2.17
CA LEU A 155 -2.53 -15.41 -2.82
C LEU A 155 -3.72 -15.82 -1.95
N MET A 156 -4.66 -14.91 -1.72
CA MET A 156 -5.76 -15.09 -0.76
C MET A 156 -6.58 -16.37 -0.95
N PHE A 157 -6.83 -16.77 -2.19
CA PHE A 157 -7.71 -17.91 -2.50
C PHE A 157 -6.98 -19.16 -3.02
N GLU A 158 -5.66 -19.10 -3.11
CA GLU A 158 -4.85 -20.15 -3.72
C GLU A 158 -3.65 -20.47 -2.82
N ASP A 159 -3.37 -21.76 -2.62
CA ASP A 159 -2.20 -22.20 -1.86
C ASP A 159 -0.92 -22.09 -2.72
N ARG A 160 -0.56 -20.86 -3.07
CA ARG A 160 0.64 -20.53 -3.84
C ARG A 160 1.08 -19.10 -3.57
N VAL A 161 2.37 -18.86 -3.81
CA VAL A 161 3.01 -17.55 -3.63
C VAL A 161 3.49 -17.00 -4.97
N ILE A 162 3.55 -15.68 -5.10
CA ILE A 162 4.23 -14.96 -6.17
C ILE A 162 5.38 -14.13 -5.57
N SER A 163 6.52 -14.05 -6.26
CA SER A 163 7.66 -13.24 -5.82
C SER A 163 7.63 -11.86 -6.48
N LEU A 164 7.53 -10.81 -5.65
CA LEU A 164 7.47 -9.42 -6.09
C LEU A 164 8.62 -8.63 -5.44
N TRP A 165 9.15 -7.63 -6.16
CA TRP A 165 9.95 -6.62 -5.49
C TRP A 165 9.05 -5.70 -4.69
N THR A 166 9.45 -5.39 -3.46
CA THR A 166 8.71 -4.52 -2.55
C THR A 166 9.65 -3.57 -1.84
N TYR A 167 9.07 -2.58 -1.16
CA TYR A 167 9.78 -1.91 -0.09
C TYR A 167 10.22 -2.92 0.97
N ASN A 168 11.37 -2.69 1.58
CA ASN A 168 11.64 -3.33 2.86
C ASN A 168 10.76 -2.70 3.94
N LEU A 169 10.68 -3.40 5.08
CA LEU A 169 9.83 -3.01 6.19
C LEU A 169 10.16 -1.61 6.72
N GLU A 170 11.46 -1.29 6.81
CA GLU A 170 11.92 -0.01 7.35
C GLU A 170 11.51 1.17 6.47
N THR A 171 11.65 1.06 5.13
CA THR A 171 11.21 2.14 4.22
C THR A 171 9.69 2.30 4.29
N LEU A 172 8.94 1.19 4.40
CA LEU A 172 7.47 1.22 4.51
C LEU A 172 6.99 1.93 5.78
N LEU A 173 7.66 1.70 6.91
CA LEU A 173 7.39 2.38 8.18
C LEU A 173 7.81 3.85 8.12
N VAL A 174 8.98 4.13 7.57
CA VAL A 174 9.55 5.48 7.49
C VAL A 174 8.71 6.41 6.63
N GLU A 175 8.18 5.97 5.49
CA GLU A 175 7.32 6.85 4.67
C GLU A 175 6.11 7.36 5.46
N LYS A 176 5.54 6.52 6.31
CA LYS A 176 4.40 6.85 7.17
C LYS A 176 4.82 7.79 8.28
N LEU A 177 5.92 7.47 8.95
CA LEU A 177 6.47 8.26 10.05
C LEU A 177 6.88 9.67 9.59
N GLU A 178 7.55 9.75 8.44
CA GLU A 178 7.93 11.02 7.81
C GLU A 178 6.69 11.83 7.42
N THR A 179 5.64 11.20 6.89
CA THR A 179 4.38 11.90 6.57
C THR A 179 3.72 12.47 7.84
N ILE A 180 3.77 11.75 8.96
CA ILE A 180 3.29 12.23 10.25
C ILE A 180 4.09 13.45 10.72
N MET A 181 5.43 13.41 10.60
CA MET A 181 6.29 14.56 10.90
C MET A 181 5.94 15.75 10.02
N ALA A 182 5.97 15.56 8.70
CA ALA A 182 5.80 16.59 7.68
C ALA A 182 4.48 17.34 7.79
N ARG A 183 3.40 16.65 8.19
CA ARG A 183 2.04 17.20 8.20
C ARG A 183 1.55 17.63 9.58
N GLY A 184 2.10 17.08 10.66
CA GLY A 184 1.61 17.32 12.02
C GLY A 184 0.09 17.17 12.12
N THR A 185 -0.59 18.17 12.67
CA THR A 185 -2.06 18.19 12.86
C THR A 185 -2.88 18.37 11.57
N ALA A 186 -2.24 18.69 10.44
CA ALA A 186 -2.88 18.71 9.13
C ALA A 186 -2.91 17.31 8.46
N ASN A 187 -2.44 16.28 9.16
CA ASN A 187 -2.45 14.91 8.64
C ASN A 187 -3.84 14.29 8.71
N THR A 188 -4.38 13.88 7.54
CA THR A 188 -5.68 13.20 7.45
C THR A 188 -5.54 11.69 7.25
N ARG A 189 -4.31 11.16 7.16
CA ARG A 189 -4.01 9.74 6.92
C ARG A 189 -4.03 8.93 8.22
N MET A 190 -5.20 8.82 8.84
CA MET A 190 -5.37 8.03 10.08
C MET A 190 -4.88 6.58 9.94
N ARG A 191 -4.98 6.02 8.74
CA ARG A 191 -4.46 4.69 8.40
C ARG A 191 -2.95 4.54 8.63
N ASP A 192 -2.15 5.59 8.46
CA ASP A 192 -0.70 5.50 8.66
C ASP A 192 -0.35 5.22 10.13
N PHE A 193 -1.11 5.79 11.06
CA PHE A 193 -0.97 5.52 12.50
C PHE A 193 -1.31 4.06 12.84
N TYR A 194 -2.39 3.53 12.26
CA TYR A 194 -2.76 2.12 12.40
C TYR A 194 -1.68 1.19 11.82
N ASP A 195 -1.21 1.49 10.61
CA ASP A 195 -0.22 0.64 9.93
C ASP A 195 1.09 0.58 10.72
N ILE A 196 1.56 1.72 11.25
CA ILE A 196 2.73 1.75 12.14
C ILE A 196 2.49 0.87 13.36
N HIS A 197 1.33 1.00 14.01
CA HIS A 197 0.99 0.19 15.19
C HIS A 197 1.05 -1.31 14.86
N VAL A 198 0.32 -1.78 13.86
CA VAL A 198 0.24 -3.21 13.56
C VAL A 198 1.57 -3.78 13.10
N ILE A 199 2.27 -3.09 12.19
CA ILE A 199 3.57 -3.55 11.69
C ILE A 199 4.57 -3.67 12.84
N SER A 200 4.68 -2.63 13.69
CA SER A 200 5.68 -2.60 14.75
C SER A 200 5.44 -3.63 15.86
N HIS A 201 4.21 -4.17 15.97
CA HIS A 201 3.88 -5.22 16.93
C HIS A 201 4.01 -6.64 16.36
N GLN A 202 3.91 -6.82 15.05
CA GLN A 202 3.92 -8.14 14.42
C GLN A 202 5.28 -8.49 13.80
N GLU A 203 6.00 -7.49 13.32
CA GLU A 203 7.23 -7.69 12.55
C GLU A 203 8.43 -7.04 13.24
N ALA A 204 9.56 -7.75 13.19
CA ALA A 204 10.83 -7.19 13.60
C ALA A 204 11.47 -6.40 12.46
N PHE A 205 11.97 -5.20 12.77
CA PHE A 205 12.73 -4.37 11.84
C PHE A 205 14.10 -4.02 12.42
N ASP A 206 15.05 -3.72 11.54
CA ASP A 206 16.38 -3.28 11.94
C ASP A 206 16.38 -1.79 12.27
N ARG A 207 16.74 -1.46 13.52
CA ARG A 207 16.73 -0.08 14.05
C ARG A 207 17.73 0.83 13.33
N GLU A 208 18.89 0.32 12.96
CA GLU A 208 19.93 1.09 12.27
C GLU A 208 19.52 1.37 10.81
N ILE A 209 18.90 0.38 10.16
CA ILE A 209 18.33 0.56 8.82
C ILE A 209 17.17 1.56 8.89
N LEU A 210 16.29 1.47 9.88
CA LEU A 210 15.17 2.40 10.06
C LEU A 210 15.67 3.84 10.21
N LYS A 211 16.69 4.07 11.05
CA LYS A 211 17.30 5.41 11.22
C LYS A 211 17.89 5.94 9.92
N LYS A 212 18.64 5.11 9.18
CA LYS A 212 19.20 5.50 7.87
C LYS A 212 18.11 5.79 6.85
N ALA A 213 17.07 4.95 6.81
CA ALA A 213 15.93 5.12 5.91
C ALA A 213 15.18 6.42 6.22
N PHE A 214 15.00 6.76 7.50
CA PHE A 214 14.36 8.00 7.95
C PHE A 214 15.13 9.22 7.45
N LEU A 215 16.43 9.29 7.73
CA LEU A 215 17.27 10.39 7.28
C LEU A 215 17.29 10.51 5.75
N ALA A 216 17.40 9.40 5.02
CA ALA A 216 17.41 9.40 3.56
C ALA A 216 16.06 9.87 2.98
N THR A 217 14.95 9.42 3.57
CA THR A 217 13.59 9.82 3.17
C THR A 217 13.32 11.29 3.48
N SER A 218 13.67 11.77 4.67
CA SER A 218 13.51 13.18 5.06
C SER A 218 14.39 14.10 4.22
N ALA A 219 15.60 13.70 3.87
CA ALA A 219 16.45 14.45 2.95
C ALA A 219 15.82 14.51 1.55
N LYS A 220 15.30 13.38 1.07
CA LYS A 220 14.64 13.28 -0.23
C LYS A 220 13.35 14.12 -0.31
N ARG A 221 12.62 14.23 0.79
CA ARG A 221 11.35 14.96 0.90
C ARG A 221 11.52 16.41 1.40
N ASN A 222 12.76 16.86 1.61
CA ASN A 222 13.10 18.18 2.14
C ASN A 222 12.45 18.50 3.50
N THR A 223 12.34 17.50 4.37
CA THR A 223 11.75 17.61 5.72
C THR A 223 12.78 17.42 6.84
N THR A 224 14.07 17.41 6.50
CA THR A 224 15.18 17.23 7.47
C THR A 224 15.17 18.30 8.56
N ASP A 225 14.78 19.53 8.21
CA ASP A 225 14.75 20.67 9.14
C ASP A 225 13.69 20.53 10.24
N GLN A 226 12.72 19.61 10.07
CA GLN A 226 11.67 19.35 11.05
C GLN A 226 12.06 18.28 12.09
N ILE A 227 13.13 17.53 11.85
CA ILE A 227 13.58 16.45 12.73
C ILE A 227 13.82 16.93 14.18
N PRO A 228 14.46 18.09 14.43
CA PRO A 228 14.67 18.59 15.80
C PRO A 228 13.36 18.78 16.58
N ASP A 229 12.28 19.17 15.91
CA ASP A 229 10.98 19.47 16.51
C ASP A 229 10.04 18.25 16.53
N PHE A 230 10.49 17.08 16.05
CA PHE A 230 9.60 15.95 15.80
C PHE A 230 8.88 15.46 17.08
N ARG A 231 9.54 15.49 18.24
CA ARG A 231 8.91 15.14 19.53
C ARG A 231 7.76 16.10 19.90
N ASP A 232 7.94 17.38 19.63
CA ASP A 232 6.93 18.41 19.91
C ASP A 232 5.77 18.33 18.91
N ILE A 233 6.07 18.03 17.64
CA ILE A 233 5.06 17.73 16.62
C ILE A 233 4.19 16.54 17.06
N LEU A 234 4.79 15.43 17.50
CA LEU A 234 4.04 14.25 17.97
C LEU A 234 3.20 14.54 19.21
N SER A 235 3.71 15.36 20.13
CA SER A 235 2.96 15.78 21.33
C SER A 235 1.75 16.64 20.95
N THR A 236 1.90 17.53 19.98
CA THR A 236 0.80 18.36 19.45
C THR A 236 -0.23 17.50 18.71
N VAL A 237 0.22 16.55 17.89
CA VAL A 237 -0.65 15.59 17.17
C VAL A 237 -1.47 14.74 18.13
N GLU A 238 -0.86 14.21 19.19
CA GLU A 238 -1.56 13.37 20.17
C GLU A 238 -2.65 14.17 20.92
N ALA A 239 -2.35 15.41 21.30
CA ALA A 239 -3.25 16.28 22.07
C ALA A 239 -4.37 16.91 21.23
N ASP A 240 -4.27 16.88 19.90
CA ASP A 240 -5.22 17.52 19.01
C ASP A 240 -6.58 16.78 18.97
N ALA A 241 -7.64 17.50 19.35
CA ALA A 241 -8.99 16.95 19.42
C ALA A 241 -9.58 16.59 18.03
N SER A 242 -9.16 17.29 16.97
CA SER A 242 -9.59 17.01 15.60
C SER A 242 -8.98 15.71 15.10
N MET A 243 -7.68 15.49 15.33
CA MET A 243 -6.97 14.25 15.02
C MET A 243 -7.63 13.06 15.72
N LYS A 244 -7.92 13.18 17.02
CA LYS A 244 -8.65 12.14 17.77
C LYS A 244 -10.01 11.83 17.15
N LYS A 245 -10.78 12.86 16.78
CA LYS A 245 -12.09 12.67 16.13
C LYS A 245 -11.97 11.98 14.77
N GLN A 246 -10.96 12.34 13.98
CA GLN A 246 -10.67 11.69 12.71
C GLN A 246 -10.29 10.22 12.90
N TRP A 247 -9.49 9.90 13.93
CA TRP A 247 -9.16 8.53 14.29
C TRP A 247 -10.40 7.72 14.66
N ASP A 248 -11.26 8.27 15.53
CA ASP A 248 -12.49 7.59 15.95
C ASP A 248 -13.40 7.29 14.75
N SER A 249 -13.57 8.24 13.83
CA SER A 249 -14.32 8.03 12.58
C SER A 249 -13.67 6.95 11.69
N PHE A 250 -12.34 7.00 11.53
CA PHE A 250 -11.62 6.01 10.74
C PHE A 250 -11.78 4.59 11.31
N ARG A 251 -11.71 4.45 12.64
CA ARG A 251 -11.91 3.17 13.35
C ARG A 251 -13.31 2.64 13.14
N GLU A 252 -14.34 3.47 13.27
CA GLU A 252 -15.74 3.07 13.07
C GLU A 252 -16.01 2.57 11.63
N ASP A 253 -15.39 3.22 10.64
CA ASP A 253 -15.53 2.83 9.23
C ASP A 253 -14.69 1.58 8.85
N SER A 254 -13.69 1.24 9.66
CA SER A 254 -12.68 0.23 9.33
C SER A 254 -12.78 -0.99 10.26
N PHE A 255 -13.56 -1.99 9.82
CA PHE A 255 -13.83 -3.21 10.61
C PHE A 255 -12.59 -4.00 11.08
N PHE A 256 -11.42 -3.78 10.48
CA PHE A 256 -10.18 -4.45 10.82
C PHE A 256 -9.36 -3.74 11.92
N VAL A 257 -9.74 -2.53 12.32
CA VAL A 257 -8.99 -1.73 13.31
C VAL A 257 -9.26 -2.21 14.75
N GLY A 258 -10.45 -2.77 15.01
CA GLY A 258 -10.84 -3.23 16.34
C GLY A 258 -11.06 -2.08 17.32
N GLU A 259 -10.74 -2.29 18.59
CA GLU A 259 -11.00 -1.33 19.69
C GLU A 259 -9.84 -0.36 19.97
N LEU A 260 -8.83 -0.31 19.08
CA LEU A 260 -7.63 0.51 19.27
C LEU A 260 -7.97 1.99 19.50
N SER A 261 -7.48 2.53 20.62
CA SER A 261 -7.63 3.93 20.97
C SER A 261 -6.56 4.80 20.30
N TRP A 262 -6.86 6.10 20.18
CA TRP A 262 -5.91 7.08 19.64
C TRP A 262 -4.58 7.09 20.39
N ASN A 263 -4.63 6.95 21.72
CA ASN A 263 -3.43 6.95 22.57
C ASN A 263 -2.56 5.71 22.34
N GLU A 264 -3.15 4.54 22.09
CA GLU A 264 -2.39 3.30 21.83
C GLU A 264 -1.64 3.36 20.50
N VAL A 265 -2.28 3.88 19.45
CA VAL A 265 -1.61 4.06 18.16
C VAL A 265 -0.54 5.16 18.23
N MET A 266 -0.81 6.26 18.95
CA MET A 266 0.19 7.31 19.16
C MET A 266 1.39 6.84 19.99
N ALA A 267 1.18 6.00 21.01
CA ALA A 267 2.27 5.39 21.76
C ALA A 267 3.20 4.58 20.83
N SER A 268 2.61 3.86 19.88
CA SER A 268 3.37 3.06 18.91
C SER A 268 4.18 3.94 17.95
N VAL A 269 3.56 5.01 17.45
CA VAL A 269 4.24 6.00 16.60
C VAL A 269 5.40 6.67 17.33
N LYS A 270 5.21 7.06 18.60
CA LYS A 270 6.27 7.65 19.43
C LYS A 270 7.42 6.68 19.68
N VAL A 271 7.13 5.42 20.00
CA VAL A 271 8.17 4.39 20.16
C VAL A 271 8.99 4.24 18.88
N LEU A 272 8.33 4.20 17.72
CA LEU A 272 9.03 4.14 16.43
C LEU A 272 9.86 5.41 16.17
N ALA A 273 9.32 6.59 16.50
CA ALA A 273 10.03 7.87 16.36
C ALA A 273 11.31 7.93 17.21
N GLU A 274 11.29 7.42 18.44
CA GLU A 274 12.47 7.37 19.30
C GLU A 274 13.58 6.44 18.76
N VAL A 275 13.28 5.53 17.83
CA VAL A 275 14.32 4.74 17.17
C VAL A 275 15.11 5.56 16.15
N VAL A 276 14.47 6.54 15.51
CA VAL A 276 15.08 7.30 14.41
C VAL A 276 15.70 8.63 14.84
N LEU A 277 15.29 9.16 15.99
CA LEU A 277 15.92 10.31 16.65
C LEU A 277 17.28 9.91 17.25
#